data_AF-A0A662WLH7-F1
#
_entry.id   AF-A0A662WLH7-F1
#
_cell.length_a   1.000
_cell.length_b   1.000
_cell.length_c   1.000
_cell.angle_alpha   90.00
_cell.angle_beta   90.00
_cell.angle_gamma   90.00
#
_symmetry.space_group_name_H-M   'P 1'
#
loop_
_entity.id
_entity.type
_entity.pdbx_description
1 polymer ?
#
loop_
_entity_poly.entity_id
_entity_poly.type
_entity_poly.pdbx_seq_one_letter_code
_entity_poly.pdbx_strand_id
1 'polypeptide(L)'
;NWDANQIYGCVCDSGYAGPTCAQRLCPVGDDPLTGTLLDPTGIQRNEKQRVSCKATVRTAPSLPRELSGPHCLSLAQSGSFTLTFGGFTTEPIAADDSAKAVHDKLTALQSVTAATVTFGGITLTACTTIGNDISVEFTQDFGDLPDMYGNVGSLAHSTPGVSPSLAFTTVSQGTKESLPCSRRGACDSTSGVCVCYPNYFSSNGVGGLGQRGDCGFVSGTVTACPGEIACSGQGTCRGPPTYDCVCNEGFTGGDCNQRTCPKGRSWFDRPGTTADTAHALAECSDAGDCDRTKGDCPARSSHLSGALTVSGVLWLVVDCPSDCSGHGTCLTMEQLAKAATLNGEAMGWSYGAVPNKKETWDYDMMRGCKCSAGWEGHDCSLRSCPTGDDPMTQRQQNEVQVLTCAGSSGFFSLKFREATTPQLAFNAPLATLQGALEALSTVGRLLVSYSSGASACTASGSNVIRIEFLTTFGDLPPLRWVLDGALTLAISVDGVAGSVRGTKEEAKCSNRGVCNHLTGVCRCAYGFTSSDGVGGEGDRGDCGYVEPLYLTSAGMQANQV
;
A
#
# COMPACT_ATOMS: atom_id res chain seq x y z
N ASN A 1 -2.34 3.78 -10.27
CA ASN A 1 -1.89 3.33 -8.94
C ASN A 1 -2.76 4.00 -7.91
N TRP A 2 -3.68 3.24 -7.31
CA TRP A 2 -4.41 3.72 -6.14
C TRP A 2 -3.38 3.89 -5.01
N ASP A 3 -3.55 4.94 -4.20
CA ASP A 3 -2.77 5.20 -2.98
C ASP A 3 -1.24 5.41 -3.10
N ALA A 4 -0.72 5.54 -4.32
CA ALA A 4 0.68 5.87 -4.57
C ALA A 4 1.15 7.22 -3.97
N ASN A 5 0.20 8.08 -3.57
CA ASN A 5 0.44 9.36 -2.91
C ASN A 5 -0.06 9.38 -1.45
N GLN A 6 -0.42 8.23 -0.87
CA GLN A 6 -0.97 8.15 0.49
C GLN A 6 -0.02 7.45 1.47
N ILE A 7 0.81 6.52 0.98
CA ILE A 7 1.76 5.75 1.80
C ILE A 7 3.20 6.04 1.37
N TYR A 8 4.05 6.37 2.34
CA TYR A 8 5.46 6.67 2.14
C TYR A 8 6.29 5.92 3.19
N GLY A 9 7.44 5.41 2.77
CA GLY A 9 8.43 4.75 3.63
C GLY A 9 9.78 5.47 3.60
N CYS A 10 10.66 5.13 4.54
CA CYS A 10 12.01 5.67 4.57
C CYS A 10 12.93 4.87 3.64
N VAL A 11 13.80 5.56 2.91
CA VAL A 11 14.99 4.95 2.28
C VAL A 11 16.16 5.26 3.20
N CYS A 12 16.75 4.24 3.79
CA CYS A 12 17.83 4.43 4.75
C CYS A 12 19.15 4.75 4.05
N ASP A 13 19.92 5.63 4.67
CA ASP A 13 21.30 5.90 4.27
C ASP A 13 22.18 4.66 4.47
N SER A 14 23.32 4.61 3.76
CA SER A 14 24.28 3.51 3.90
C SER A 14 24.70 3.30 5.36
N GLY A 15 24.68 2.05 5.81
CA GLY A 15 24.96 1.66 7.19
C GLY A 15 23.75 1.74 8.14
N TYR A 16 22.57 2.15 7.66
CA TYR A 16 21.34 2.18 8.45
C TYR A 16 20.26 1.26 7.85
N ALA A 17 19.35 0.80 8.72
CA ALA A 17 18.28 -0.12 8.36
C ALA A 17 17.06 0.04 9.28
N GLY A 18 16.05 -0.80 9.02
CA GLY A 18 14.80 -0.83 9.76
C GLY A 18 13.78 0.22 9.29
N PRO A 19 12.54 0.13 9.80
CA PRO A 19 11.41 0.96 9.35
C PRO A 19 11.61 2.47 9.59
N THR A 20 12.43 2.82 10.59
CA THR A 20 12.72 4.21 10.98
C THR A 20 14.10 4.69 10.54
N CYS A 21 14.89 3.82 9.89
CA CYS A 21 16.31 4.05 9.61
C CYS A 21 17.16 4.38 10.84
N ALA A 22 16.67 4.09 12.05
CA ALA A 22 17.39 4.34 13.28
C ALA A 22 18.35 3.18 13.65
N GLN A 23 18.13 2.00 13.08
CA GLN A 23 19.02 0.86 13.32
C GLN A 23 20.28 1.02 12.49
N ARG A 24 21.43 0.71 13.09
CA ARG A 24 22.72 0.66 12.41
C ARG A 24 23.05 -0.78 12.05
N LEU A 25 23.49 -0.99 10.82
CA LEU A 25 24.00 -2.27 10.35
C LEU A 25 25.37 -2.52 10.98
N CYS A 26 25.53 -3.68 11.60
CA CYS A 26 26.84 -4.09 12.08
C CYS A 26 27.74 -4.54 10.92
N PRO A 27 29.08 -4.41 11.07
CA PRO A 27 30.03 -4.94 10.12
C PRO A 27 29.77 -6.42 9.83
N VAL A 28 29.86 -6.77 8.56
CA VAL A 28 29.84 -8.16 8.09
C VAL A 28 31.25 -8.56 7.65
N GLY A 29 31.51 -9.86 7.74
CA GLY A 29 32.77 -10.47 7.33
C GLY A 29 32.61 -11.97 7.17
N ASP A 30 33.66 -12.59 6.63
CA ASP A 30 33.77 -14.03 6.51
C ASP A 30 33.85 -14.68 7.90
N ASP A 31 33.27 -15.86 8.07
CA ASP A 31 33.39 -16.62 9.32
C ASP A 31 34.75 -17.34 9.31
N PRO A 32 35.63 -17.10 10.30
CA PRO A 32 36.99 -17.65 10.27
C PRO A 32 37.07 -19.17 10.43
N LEU A 33 35.96 -19.85 10.74
CA LEU A 33 35.92 -21.29 10.96
C LEU A 33 35.19 -22.09 9.87
N THR A 34 34.73 -21.42 8.82
CA THR A 34 34.07 -22.04 7.65
C THR A 34 35.01 -22.03 6.43
N GLY A 35 34.61 -22.72 5.36
CA GLY A 35 35.34 -22.68 4.09
C GLY A 35 36.66 -23.46 4.04
N THR A 36 36.90 -24.35 5.02
CA THR A 36 38.12 -25.19 5.08
C THR A 36 37.98 -26.49 4.26
N LEU A 37 39.09 -27.20 4.03
CA LEU A 37 39.07 -28.53 3.40
C LEU A 37 38.28 -29.59 4.19
N LEU A 38 37.98 -29.31 5.46
CA LEU A 38 37.22 -30.17 6.36
C LEU A 38 35.75 -29.74 6.46
N ASP A 39 35.39 -28.61 5.86
CA ASP A 39 34.03 -28.10 5.84
C ASP A 39 33.18 -28.93 4.85
N PRO A 40 32.01 -29.47 5.27
CA PRO A 40 31.07 -30.13 4.38
C PRO A 40 30.67 -29.31 3.15
N THR A 41 30.69 -27.97 3.24
CA THR A 41 30.35 -27.07 2.13
C THR A 41 31.53 -26.74 1.21
N GLY A 42 32.74 -27.20 1.55
CA GLY A 42 33.95 -27.04 0.75
C GLY A 42 34.60 -25.66 0.85
N ILE A 43 35.57 -25.41 -0.04
CA ILE A 43 36.35 -24.16 -0.06
C ILE A 43 35.49 -22.99 -0.53
N GLN A 44 35.46 -21.93 0.26
CA GLN A 44 34.73 -20.71 -0.08
C GLN A 44 35.45 -19.86 -1.12
N ARG A 45 34.66 -19.09 -1.87
CA ARG A 45 35.15 -18.26 -2.99
C ARG A 45 34.53 -16.88 -2.94
N ASN A 46 35.30 -15.91 -3.42
CA ASN A 46 34.82 -14.58 -3.71
C ASN A 46 33.91 -14.61 -4.96
N GLU A 47 32.95 -13.69 -5.01
CA GLU A 47 32.18 -13.41 -6.21
C GLU A 47 33.11 -12.84 -7.28
N LYS A 48 33.03 -13.40 -8.49
CA LYS A 48 33.76 -12.92 -9.66
C LYS A 48 32.81 -12.75 -10.83
N GLN A 49 32.65 -11.51 -11.26
CA GLN A 49 31.83 -11.15 -12.41
C GLN A 49 32.72 -10.65 -13.55
N ARG A 50 32.26 -10.83 -14.79
CA ARG A 50 32.96 -10.47 -16.01
C ARG A 50 32.09 -9.54 -16.84
N VAL A 51 32.71 -8.48 -17.33
CA VAL A 51 32.14 -7.56 -18.32
C VAL A 51 32.94 -7.68 -19.60
N SER A 52 32.32 -8.16 -20.67
CA SER A 52 32.94 -8.20 -22.01
C SER A 52 32.57 -6.93 -22.77
N CYS A 53 33.54 -6.03 -22.99
CA CYS A 53 33.33 -4.77 -23.71
C CYS A 53 33.85 -4.83 -25.14
N LYS A 54 32.94 -4.73 -26.11
CA LYS A 54 33.23 -4.65 -27.56
C LYS A 54 32.99 -3.24 -28.05
N ALA A 55 34.05 -2.46 -28.21
CA ALA A 55 33.99 -1.10 -28.73
C ALA A 55 35.34 -0.64 -29.29
N THR A 56 35.31 0.38 -30.14
CA THR A 56 36.51 0.99 -30.72
C THR A 56 37.10 2.03 -29.79
N VAL A 57 38.35 1.81 -29.42
CA VAL A 57 39.19 2.82 -28.80
C VAL A 57 39.73 3.74 -29.89
N ARG A 58 39.35 5.01 -29.85
CA ARG A 58 39.94 6.05 -30.71
C ARG A 58 41.07 6.72 -29.95
N THR A 59 42.31 6.39 -30.28
CA THR A 59 43.45 7.20 -29.87
C THR A 59 43.45 8.47 -30.71
N ALA A 60 43.63 9.64 -30.08
CA ALA A 60 43.91 10.85 -30.83
C ALA A 60 45.13 10.59 -31.72
N PRO A 61 45.10 10.90 -33.03
CA PRO A 61 46.34 10.95 -33.79
C PRO A 61 47.27 11.95 -33.09
N SER A 62 48.56 11.62 -33.00
CA SER A 62 49.60 12.54 -32.53
C SER A 62 49.63 13.77 -33.44
N LEU A 63 48.81 14.77 -33.14
CA LEU A 63 48.80 16.03 -33.87
C LEU A 63 50.11 16.78 -33.55
N PRO A 64 50.82 17.30 -34.56
CA PRO A 64 51.92 18.23 -34.34
C PRO A 64 51.46 19.40 -33.47
N ARG A 65 52.34 19.85 -32.56
CA ARG A 65 52.09 20.82 -31.48
C ARG A 65 51.54 22.19 -31.91
N GLU A 66 51.35 22.45 -33.20
CA GLU A 66 50.98 23.77 -33.75
C GLU A 66 49.47 23.99 -34.00
N LEU A 67 48.60 23.02 -33.72
CA LEU A 67 47.12 23.17 -33.88
C LEU A 67 46.34 22.93 -32.57
N SER A 68 46.92 23.30 -31.43
CA SER A 68 46.25 23.26 -30.12
C SER A 68 45.40 24.51 -29.85
N GLY A 69 44.34 24.70 -30.65
CA GLY A 69 43.27 25.65 -30.35
C GLY A 69 42.09 24.96 -29.63
N PRO A 70 41.27 25.68 -28.84
CA PRO A 70 40.17 25.12 -28.03
C PRO A 70 39.02 24.46 -28.83
N HIS A 71 39.09 24.45 -30.17
CA HIS A 71 38.11 23.84 -31.07
C HIS A 71 38.48 22.42 -31.58
N CYS A 72 39.64 21.87 -31.22
CA CYS A 72 40.09 20.53 -31.67
C CYS A 72 39.92 19.40 -30.62
N LEU A 73 39.13 19.61 -29.56
CA LEU A 73 38.91 18.61 -28.50
C LEU A 73 37.78 17.59 -28.80
N SER A 74 37.03 17.71 -29.91
CA SER A 74 35.86 16.85 -30.17
C SER A 74 36.09 15.63 -31.07
N LEU A 75 37.32 15.38 -31.55
CA LEU A 75 37.59 14.32 -32.55
C LEU A 75 38.29 13.07 -31.98
N ALA A 76 38.56 13.01 -30.67
CA ALA A 76 39.29 11.90 -30.06
C ALA A 76 38.74 11.46 -28.69
N GLN A 77 37.43 11.45 -28.51
CA GLN A 77 36.84 10.71 -27.38
C GLN A 77 36.57 9.27 -27.83
N SER A 78 37.36 8.36 -27.24
CA SER A 78 36.90 7.00 -26.94
C SER A 78 35.53 7.12 -26.28
N GLY A 79 34.53 6.43 -26.83
CA GLY A 79 33.21 6.41 -26.19
C GLY A 79 33.32 5.87 -24.77
N SER A 80 32.34 6.18 -23.93
CA SER A 80 32.29 5.73 -22.54
C SER A 80 31.11 4.80 -22.26
N PHE A 81 31.24 4.05 -21.18
CA PHE A 81 30.17 3.27 -20.59
C PHE A 81 30.10 3.50 -19.08
N THR A 82 29.06 3.00 -18.43
CA THR A 82 28.97 3.00 -16.97
C THR A 82 28.72 1.58 -16.47
N LEU A 83 29.13 1.31 -15.24
CA LEU A 83 28.77 0.11 -14.50
C LEU A 83 27.86 0.50 -13.34
N THR A 84 26.84 -0.32 -13.07
CA THR A 84 25.91 -0.16 -11.96
C THR A 84 25.96 -1.42 -11.10
N PHE A 85 26.18 -1.24 -9.81
CA PHE A 85 26.24 -2.32 -8.81
C PHE A 85 25.54 -1.86 -7.53
N GLY A 86 24.66 -2.70 -6.97
CA GLY A 86 23.90 -2.36 -5.75
C GLY A 86 23.08 -1.07 -5.86
N GLY A 87 22.64 -0.71 -7.07
CA GLY A 87 21.88 0.52 -7.34
C GLY A 87 22.72 1.79 -7.57
N PHE A 88 24.04 1.73 -7.38
CA PHE A 88 24.95 2.87 -7.60
C PHE A 88 25.66 2.73 -8.94
N THR A 89 25.76 3.84 -9.68
CA THR A 89 26.36 3.86 -11.03
C THR A 89 27.69 4.62 -10.99
N THR A 90 28.71 4.07 -11.65
CA THR A 90 30.03 4.69 -11.72
C THR A 90 29.98 5.98 -12.51
N GLU A 91 30.96 6.86 -12.26
CA GLU A 91 31.34 7.86 -13.27
C GLU A 91 31.66 7.18 -14.61
N PRO A 92 31.54 7.87 -15.76
CA PRO A 92 31.79 7.29 -17.08
C PRO A 92 33.18 6.66 -17.19
N ILE A 93 33.22 5.37 -17.53
CA ILE A 93 34.42 4.60 -17.83
C ILE A 93 34.71 4.75 -19.32
N ALA A 94 35.87 5.29 -19.67
CA ALA A 94 36.26 5.47 -21.06
C ALA A 94 36.68 4.13 -21.67
N ALA A 95 36.45 3.93 -22.97
CA ALA A 95 36.82 2.68 -23.64
C ALA A 95 38.33 2.39 -23.59
N ASP A 96 39.16 3.41 -23.40
CA ASP A 96 40.61 3.33 -23.25
C ASP A 96 41.11 3.35 -21.79
N ASP A 97 40.20 3.36 -20.81
CA ASP A 97 40.59 3.31 -19.39
C ASP A 97 41.42 2.06 -19.11
N SER A 98 42.49 2.24 -18.34
CA SER A 98 43.29 1.13 -17.80
C SER A 98 42.50 0.35 -16.74
N ALA A 99 42.91 -0.89 -16.46
CA ALA A 99 42.31 -1.69 -15.39
C ALA A 99 42.32 -0.95 -14.02
N LYS A 100 43.36 -0.15 -13.75
CA LYS A 100 43.41 0.70 -12.56
C LYS A 100 42.34 1.81 -12.58
N ALA A 101 42.15 2.48 -13.71
CA ALA A 101 41.13 3.53 -13.81
C ALA A 101 39.71 2.95 -13.65
N VAL A 102 39.45 1.77 -14.21
CA VAL A 102 38.19 1.03 -13.99
C VAL A 102 38.03 0.65 -12.53
N HIS A 103 39.08 0.11 -11.89
CA HIS A 103 39.09 -0.20 -10.46
C HIS A 103 38.76 1.02 -9.60
N ASP A 104 39.43 2.15 -9.83
CA ASP A 104 39.25 3.37 -9.04
C ASP A 104 37.81 3.91 -9.17
N LYS A 105 37.21 3.84 -10.37
CA LYS A 105 35.81 4.24 -10.61
C LYS A 105 34.81 3.29 -9.97
N LEU A 106 35.09 1.99 -9.98
CA LEU A 106 34.20 0.98 -9.39
C LEU A 106 34.23 1.00 -7.86
N THR A 107 35.42 1.12 -7.26
CA THR A 107 35.60 1.17 -5.80
C THR A 107 35.21 2.51 -5.18
N ALA A 108 34.89 3.51 -6.01
CA ALA A 108 34.25 4.74 -5.56
C ALA A 108 32.74 4.58 -5.29
N LEU A 109 32.12 3.46 -5.72
CA LEU A 109 30.73 3.18 -5.44
C LEU A 109 30.53 2.86 -3.96
N GLN A 110 29.49 3.42 -3.35
CA GLN A 110 29.13 3.15 -1.95
C GLN A 110 28.74 1.69 -1.70
N SER A 111 28.36 0.95 -2.74
CA SER A 111 28.02 -0.46 -2.70
C SER A 111 29.23 -1.40 -2.80
N VAL A 112 30.45 -0.90 -3.04
CA VAL A 112 31.66 -1.71 -3.22
C VAL A 112 32.65 -1.40 -2.10
N THR A 113 32.90 -2.37 -1.23
CA THR A 113 33.89 -2.22 -0.16
C THR A 113 35.30 -2.38 -0.70
N ALA A 114 35.55 -3.44 -1.48
CA ALA A 114 36.80 -3.59 -2.23
C ALA A 114 36.69 -4.66 -3.31
N ALA A 115 37.25 -4.38 -4.48
CA ALA A 115 37.31 -5.31 -5.59
C ALA A 115 38.69 -5.28 -6.26
N THR A 116 39.03 -6.34 -6.98
CA THR A 116 40.16 -6.33 -7.91
C THR A 116 39.64 -6.32 -9.33
N VAL A 117 40.28 -5.53 -10.19
CA VAL A 117 39.94 -5.46 -11.63
C VAL A 117 41.14 -5.91 -12.44
N THR A 118 40.90 -6.85 -13.34
CA THR A 118 41.91 -7.40 -14.25
C THR A 118 41.35 -7.47 -15.66
N PHE A 119 42.20 -7.24 -16.66
CA PHE A 119 41.82 -7.42 -18.07
C PHE A 119 42.30 -8.77 -18.60
N GLY A 120 41.57 -9.33 -19.56
CA GLY A 120 41.90 -10.60 -20.18
C GLY A 120 43.14 -10.51 -21.08
N GLY A 121 44.14 -11.36 -20.83
CA GLY A 121 45.33 -11.47 -21.69
C GLY A 121 46.32 -10.33 -21.47
N ILE A 122 46.68 -9.61 -22.55
CA ILE A 122 47.67 -8.51 -22.55
C ILE A 122 47.05 -7.14 -22.89
N THR A 123 45.72 -7.03 -22.83
CA THR A 123 45.00 -5.79 -23.14
C THR A 123 45.23 -4.73 -22.07
N LEU A 124 45.34 -3.47 -22.51
CA LEU A 124 45.60 -2.31 -21.63
C LEU A 124 44.42 -1.33 -21.56
N THR A 125 43.38 -1.56 -22.36
CA THR A 125 42.19 -0.70 -22.50
C THR A 125 40.92 -1.45 -22.12
N ALA A 126 39.96 -0.76 -21.52
CA ALA A 126 38.70 -1.34 -21.06
C ALA A 126 37.93 -2.06 -22.17
N CYS A 127 37.95 -1.53 -23.39
CA CYS A 127 37.28 -2.12 -24.55
C CYS A 127 38.27 -2.36 -25.71
N THR A 128 37.93 -3.32 -26.57
CA THR A 128 38.59 -3.50 -27.88
C THR A 128 37.55 -3.83 -28.95
N THR A 129 37.91 -3.73 -30.23
CA THR A 129 37.01 -4.07 -31.35
C THR A 129 36.62 -5.55 -31.39
N ILE A 130 37.44 -6.44 -30.83
CA ILE A 130 37.13 -7.87 -30.72
C ILE A 130 36.46 -8.23 -29.39
N GLY A 131 36.52 -7.34 -28.40
CA GLY A 131 36.08 -7.58 -27.03
C GLY A 131 37.25 -7.65 -26.08
N ASN A 132 37.16 -6.93 -24.97
CA ASN A 132 38.03 -7.14 -23.81
C ASN A 132 37.19 -7.62 -22.63
N ASP A 133 37.72 -8.60 -21.92
CA ASP A 133 37.10 -9.10 -20.71
C ASP A 133 37.65 -8.37 -19.49
N ILE A 134 36.80 -7.58 -18.87
CA ILE A 134 37.05 -6.93 -17.59
C ILE A 134 36.55 -7.87 -16.51
N SER A 135 37.48 -8.48 -15.79
CA SER A 135 37.20 -9.36 -14.66
C SER A 135 37.21 -8.55 -13.37
N VAL A 136 36.08 -8.55 -12.66
CA VAL A 136 35.90 -7.94 -11.35
C VAL A 136 35.73 -9.04 -10.32
N GLU A 137 36.60 -9.10 -9.32
CA GLU A 137 36.47 -10.00 -8.17
C GLU A 137 36.26 -9.17 -6.91
N PHE A 138 35.14 -9.41 -6.21
CA PHE A 138 34.79 -8.72 -4.97
C PHE A 138 35.52 -9.38 -3.81
N THR A 139 36.42 -8.63 -3.18
CA THR A 139 37.36 -9.18 -2.18
C THR A 139 36.97 -8.89 -0.74
N GLN A 140 36.01 -7.99 -0.54
CA GLN A 140 35.57 -7.52 0.77
C GLN A 140 34.03 -7.39 0.87
N ASP A 141 33.34 -7.80 -0.19
CA ASP A 141 31.89 -7.93 -0.29
C ASP A 141 31.63 -9.42 -0.54
N PHE A 142 30.92 -10.09 0.37
CA PHE A 142 30.80 -11.55 0.41
C PHE A 142 29.37 -12.03 0.19
N GLY A 143 29.22 -13.33 -0.05
CA GLY A 143 27.95 -13.98 -0.37
C GLY A 143 27.63 -13.97 -1.86
N ASP A 144 26.37 -14.26 -2.18
CA ASP A 144 25.80 -14.20 -3.52
C ASP A 144 25.43 -12.74 -3.84
N LEU A 145 26.30 -12.05 -4.57
CA LEU A 145 26.17 -10.63 -4.87
C LEU A 145 25.30 -10.40 -6.12
N PRO A 146 24.57 -9.28 -6.21
CA PRO A 146 23.77 -8.97 -7.38
C PRO A 146 24.63 -8.82 -8.64
N ASP A 147 24.10 -9.24 -9.79
CA ASP A 147 24.77 -9.06 -11.08
C ASP A 147 24.96 -7.56 -11.40
N MET A 148 26.17 -7.20 -11.83
CA MET A 148 26.44 -5.90 -12.41
C MET A 148 25.71 -5.76 -13.75
N TYR A 149 25.26 -4.55 -14.03
CA TYR A 149 24.79 -4.15 -15.35
C TYR A 149 25.40 -2.82 -15.72
N GLY A 150 25.18 -2.36 -16.95
CA GLY A 150 25.80 -1.12 -17.41
C GLY A 150 25.20 -0.62 -18.70
N ASN A 151 25.45 0.65 -18.99
CA ASN A 151 24.99 1.29 -20.20
C ASN A 151 26.17 1.53 -21.15
N VAL A 152 25.98 1.23 -22.44
CA VAL A 152 26.93 1.48 -23.54
C VAL A 152 27.06 2.98 -23.91
N GLY A 153 26.81 3.90 -22.97
CA GLY A 153 26.24 5.24 -23.15
C GLY A 153 26.79 6.14 -24.25
N SER A 154 28.05 5.98 -24.68
CA SER A 154 28.56 6.62 -25.90
C SER A 154 29.58 5.77 -26.67
N LEU A 155 29.64 4.47 -26.38
CA LEU A 155 30.52 3.55 -27.08
C LEU A 155 30.23 3.59 -28.59
N ALA A 156 31.27 3.42 -29.40
CA ALA A 156 31.18 3.35 -30.84
C ALA A 156 32.01 2.17 -31.35
N HIS A 157 31.61 1.62 -32.49
CA HIS A 157 32.35 0.57 -33.17
C HIS A 157 32.74 1.03 -34.57
N SER A 158 34.00 0.81 -34.98
CA SER A 158 34.56 1.27 -36.26
C SER A 158 34.10 0.44 -37.45
N THR A 159 33.75 -0.83 -37.22
CA THR A 159 33.16 -1.70 -38.24
C THR A 159 31.72 -1.30 -38.54
N PRO A 160 31.37 -0.92 -39.79
CA PRO A 160 29.98 -0.63 -40.16
C PRO A 160 29.05 -1.81 -39.90
N GLY A 161 27.88 -1.53 -39.32
CA GLY A 161 26.86 -2.55 -39.02
C GLY A 161 27.08 -3.35 -37.74
N VAL A 162 28.21 -3.16 -37.03
CA VAL A 162 28.45 -3.76 -35.71
C VAL A 162 28.09 -2.73 -34.63
N SER A 163 27.19 -3.10 -33.72
CA SER A 163 26.89 -2.27 -32.55
C SER A 163 27.86 -2.56 -31.42
N PRO A 164 28.33 -1.54 -30.68
CA PRO A 164 29.11 -1.77 -29.47
C PRO A 164 28.27 -2.50 -28.42
N SER A 165 28.90 -3.33 -27.60
CA SER A 165 28.18 -4.12 -26.60
C SER A 165 28.95 -4.30 -25.30
N LEU A 166 28.17 -4.46 -24.23
CA LEU A 166 28.61 -4.95 -22.94
C LEU A 166 27.84 -6.24 -22.65
N ALA A 167 28.55 -7.31 -22.34
CA ALA A 167 27.96 -8.56 -21.88
C ALA A 167 28.42 -8.86 -20.45
N PHE A 168 27.48 -9.20 -19.58
CA PHE A 168 27.72 -9.44 -18.16
C PHE A 168 27.59 -10.93 -17.88
N THR A 169 28.48 -11.48 -17.05
CA THR A 169 28.42 -12.89 -16.65
C THR A 169 29.05 -13.09 -15.29
N THR A 170 28.37 -13.81 -14.41
CA THR A 170 28.92 -14.29 -13.15
C THR A 170 29.77 -15.54 -13.40
N VAL A 171 31.08 -15.40 -13.21
CA VAL A 171 32.10 -16.43 -13.52
C VAL A 171 32.33 -17.34 -12.32
N SER A 172 32.24 -16.80 -11.12
CA SER A 172 32.24 -17.56 -9.87
C SER A 172 31.25 -16.89 -8.93
N GLN A 173 30.22 -17.62 -8.54
CA GLN A 173 29.29 -17.18 -7.50
C GLN A 173 30.03 -17.13 -6.16
N GLY A 174 29.84 -16.07 -5.38
CA GLY A 174 30.44 -15.96 -4.06
C GLY A 174 29.80 -16.92 -3.07
N THR A 175 30.62 -17.55 -2.22
CA THR A 175 30.15 -18.54 -1.22
C THR A 175 30.60 -18.26 0.20
N LYS A 176 31.43 -17.23 0.41
CA LYS A 176 31.80 -16.74 1.75
C LYS A 176 30.58 -16.23 2.51
N GLU A 177 30.52 -16.46 3.82
CA GLU A 177 29.45 -15.88 4.61
C GLU A 177 29.55 -14.35 4.66
N SER A 178 28.39 -13.70 4.76
CA SER A 178 28.27 -12.25 4.87
C SER A 178 27.22 -11.93 5.91
N LEU A 179 27.52 -12.27 7.17
CA LEU A 179 26.58 -12.12 8.26
C LEU A 179 27.09 -11.14 9.31
N PRO A 180 26.18 -10.47 10.04
CA PRO A 180 26.56 -9.53 11.09
C PRO A 180 27.55 -10.16 12.06
N CYS A 181 28.65 -9.45 12.30
CA CYS A 181 29.70 -9.85 13.22
C CYS A 181 30.30 -11.24 12.91
N SER A 182 30.36 -11.63 11.63
CA SER A 182 30.90 -12.91 11.17
C SER A 182 30.30 -14.13 11.88
N ARG A 183 29.09 -14.01 12.47
CA ARG A 183 28.48 -14.96 13.43
C ARG A 183 29.27 -15.20 14.73
N ARG A 184 30.36 -14.45 14.95
CA ARG A 184 31.28 -14.58 16.09
C ARG A 184 31.19 -13.41 17.07
N GLY A 185 30.11 -12.63 16.99
CA GLY A 185 29.74 -11.64 17.98
C GLY A 185 28.25 -11.34 17.98
N ALA A 186 27.83 -10.57 18.99
CA ALA A 186 26.50 -9.99 19.06
C ALA A 186 26.50 -8.60 18.42
N CYS A 187 25.54 -8.33 17.55
CA CYS A 187 25.35 -7.02 16.94
C CYS A 187 24.49 -6.13 17.83
N ASP A 188 25.02 -4.98 18.27
CA ASP A 188 24.22 -3.91 18.84
C ASP A 188 23.71 -3.00 17.73
N SER A 189 22.43 -3.12 17.37
CA SER A 189 21.80 -2.34 16.31
C SER A 189 21.64 -0.85 16.64
N THR A 190 21.85 -0.43 17.88
CA THR A 190 21.78 0.99 18.25
C THR A 190 23.09 1.72 17.93
N SER A 191 24.22 1.05 18.16
CA SER A 191 25.56 1.60 17.89
C SER A 191 26.16 1.13 16.56
N GLY A 192 25.68 0.01 16.01
CA GLY A 192 26.26 -0.64 14.83
C GLY A 192 27.57 -1.36 15.14
N VAL A 193 27.85 -1.66 16.41
CA VAL A 193 29.11 -2.25 16.87
C VAL A 193 28.91 -3.72 17.21
N CYS A 194 29.85 -4.55 16.78
CA CYS A 194 29.91 -5.95 17.18
C CYS A 194 30.61 -6.12 18.52
N VAL A 195 29.96 -6.85 19.43
CA VAL A 195 30.55 -7.36 20.66
C VAL A 195 31.02 -8.79 20.40
N CYS A 196 32.32 -8.98 20.19
CA CYS A 196 32.88 -10.28 19.85
C CYS A 196 32.81 -11.27 21.02
N TYR A 197 32.52 -12.53 20.70
CA TYR A 197 32.60 -13.62 21.66
C TYR A 197 34.06 -13.90 22.04
N PRO A 198 34.30 -14.61 23.17
CA PRO A 198 35.66 -14.95 23.60
C PRO A 198 36.50 -15.59 22.48
N ASN A 199 37.76 -15.18 22.39
CA ASN A 199 38.76 -15.56 21.37
C ASN A 199 38.55 -14.98 19.96
N TYR A 200 37.48 -14.23 19.71
CA TYR A 200 37.24 -13.55 18.43
C TYR A 200 37.51 -12.06 18.52
N PHE A 201 38.09 -11.51 17.45
CA PHE A 201 38.49 -10.11 17.34
C PHE A 201 38.15 -9.58 15.95
N SER A 202 38.20 -8.25 15.83
CA SER A 202 38.07 -7.55 14.55
C SER A 202 39.08 -8.07 13.52
N SER A 203 38.61 -8.24 12.29
CA SER A 203 39.35 -8.82 11.18
C SER A 203 39.60 -7.82 10.05
N ASN A 204 40.29 -8.27 9.01
CA ASN A 204 40.46 -7.58 7.73
C ASN A 204 39.41 -8.01 6.69
N GLY A 205 38.34 -8.69 7.11
CA GLY A 205 37.26 -9.26 6.31
C GLY A 205 37.52 -10.68 5.79
N VAL A 206 38.76 -11.16 5.77
CA VAL A 206 39.14 -12.47 5.19
C VAL A 206 39.90 -13.34 6.19
N GLY A 207 39.52 -13.28 7.46
CA GLY A 207 40.08 -14.13 8.52
C GLY A 207 41.43 -13.68 9.09
N GLY A 208 42.01 -12.58 8.60
CA GLY A 208 43.23 -11.97 9.16
C GLY A 208 42.92 -10.86 10.17
N LEU A 209 43.88 -10.51 11.04
CA LEU A 209 43.71 -9.40 11.99
C LEU A 209 43.48 -8.06 11.27
N GLY A 210 42.51 -7.26 11.72
CA GLY A 210 42.21 -5.95 11.14
C GLY A 210 41.28 -5.10 11.99
N GLN A 211 40.79 -3.98 11.43
CA GLN A 211 39.98 -2.97 12.14
C GLN A 211 38.52 -2.89 11.67
N ARG A 212 38.04 -3.90 10.93
CA ARG A 212 36.67 -3.93 10.39
C ARG A 212 35.57 -3.94 11.47
N GLY A 213 35.87 -4.46 12.66
CA GLY A 213 34.91 -4.59 13.76
C GLY A 213 33.89 -5.70 13.57
N ASP A 214 34.23 -6.75 12.83
CA ASP A 214 33.34 -7.85 12.40
C ASP A 214 33.52 -9.15 13.19
N CYS A 215 34.44 -9.24 14.15
CA CYS A 215 34.73 -10.48 14.89
C CYS A 215 35.22 -11.66 14.03
N GLY A 216 35.69 -11.39 12.81
CA GLY A 216 36.12 -12.42 11.87
C GLY A 216 37.55 -12.94 12.07
N PHE A 217 38.26 -12.58 13.15
CA PHE A 217 39.65 -13.04 13.41
C PHE A 217 39.70 -13.91 14.67
N VAL A 218 40.34 -15.08 14.56
CA VAL A 218 40.56 -16.01 15.68
C VAL A 218 41.92 -15.73 16.32
N SER A 219 41.91 -15.30 17.58
CA SER A 219 43.12 -14.94 18.35
C SER A 219 43.69 -16.07 19.22
N GLY A 220 42.94 -17.17 19.38
CA GLY A 220 43.27 -18.27 20.28
C GLY A 220 42.56 -19.57 19.88
N THR A 221 42.69 -20.62 20.69
CA THR A 221 42.04 -21.91 20.40
C THR A 221 40.54 -21.84 20.67
N VAL A 222 39.73 -22.12 19.64
CA VAL A 222 38.28 -22.28 19.78
C VAL A 222 37.96 -23.74 20.10
N THR A 223 37.35 -23.98 21.26
CA THR A 223 37.01 -25.33 21.75
C THR A 223 35.54 -25.50 22.12
N ALA A 224 34.73 -24.44 22.01
CA ALA A 224 33.33 -24.45 22.39
C ALA A 224 32.54 -23.40 21.59
N CYS A 225 31.23 -23.62 21.49
CA CYS A 225 30.30 -22.63 20.95
C CYS A 225 30.16 -21.41 21.88
N PRO A 226 29.72 -20.26 21.35
CA PRO A 226 29.54 -19.04 22.14
C PRO A 226 28.42 -19.14 23.20
N GLY A 227 28.47 -18.25 24.19
CA GLY A 227 27.57 -18.19 25.36
C GLY A 227 28.21 -18.73 26.65
N GLU A 228 27.74 -18.26 27.82
CA GLU A 228 28.16 -18.83 29.13
C GLU A 228 27.76 -20.31 29.24
N ILE A 229 26.54 -20.60 28.78
CA ILE A 229 26.09 -21.93 28.41
C ILE A 229 26.15 -21.97 26.89
N ALA A 230 26.67 -23.05 26.31
CA ALA A 230 26.78 -23.19 24.86
C ALA A 230 25.44 -22.87 24.17
N CYS A 231 25.47 -21.96 23.20
CA CYS A 231 24.30 -21.47 22.46
C CYS A 231 23.21 -20.91 23.38
N SER A 232 23.60 -20.33 24.51
CA SER A 232 22.74 -19.76 25.54
C SER A 232 21.68 -20.74 26.08
N GLY A 233 21.90 -22.05 25.91
CA GLY A 233 20.89 -23.08 26.20
C GLY A 233 19.68 -23.07 25.24
N GLN A 234 19.71 -22.25 24.18
CA GLN A 234 18.63 -22.06 23.20
C GLN A 234 19.01 -22.59 21.82
N GLY A 235 19.95 -23.52 21.75
CA GLY A 235 20.37 -24.13 20.50
C GLY A 235 21.27 -25.33 20.71
N THR A 236 21.58 -25.99 19.60
CA THR A 236 22.55 -27.09 19.55
C THR A 236 23.89 -26.59 19.03
N CYS A 237 24.96 -26.86 19.77
CA CYS A 237 26.32 -26.54 19.35
C CYS A 237 26.81 -27.57 18.33
N ARG A 238 27.20 -27.11 17.13
CA ARG A 238 27.98 -27.93 16.21
C ARG A 238 29.42 -27.95 16.70
N GLY A 239 30.00 -29.14 16.83
CA GLY A 239 31.36 -29.32 17.32
C GLY A 239 32.43 -28.86 16.30
N PRO A 240 33.67 -29.33 16.44
CA PRO A 240 34.72 -28.99 15.48
C PRO A 240 34.34 -29.41 14.04
N PRO A 241 34.78 -28.65 13.02
CA PRO A 241 35.66 -27.48 13.13
C PRO A 241 34.96 -26.13 13.33
N THR A 242 33.62 -26.06 13.23
CA THR A 242 32.90 -24.78 13.04
C THR A 242 32.45 -24.11 14.34
N TYR A 243 32.16 -24.85 15.41
CA TYR A 243 31.71 -24.29 16.70
C TYR A 243 30.58 -23.26 16.56
N ASP A 244 29.63 -23.50 15.65
CA ASP A 244 28.46 -22.65 15.41
C ASP A 244 27.21 -23.16 16.12
N CYS A 245 26.33 -22.23 16.46
CA CYS A 245 25.07 -22.53 17.12
C CYS A 245 23.92 -22.67 16.13
N VAL A 246 23.24 -23.81 16.19
CA VAL A 246 21.94 -24.02 15.53
C VAL A 246 20.85 -23.68 16.52
N CYS A 247 20.22 -22.52 16.36
CA CYS A 247 19.21 -22.05 17.29
C CYS A 247 17.90 -22.86 17.23
N ASN A 248 17.28 -23.02 18.39
CA ASN A 248 15.93 -23.55 18.52
C ASN A 248 14.93 -22.61 17.84
N GLU A 249 13.75 -23.14 17.52
CA GLU A 249 12.66 -22.34 16.96
C GLU A 249 12.34 -21.12 17.85
N GLY A 250 12.21 -19.96 17.23
CA GLY A 250 11.98 -18.69 17.93
C GLY A 250 13.24 -18.00 18.44
N PHE A 251 14.44 -18.56 18.22
CA PHE A 251 15.71 -17.94 18.58
C PHE A 251 16.63 -17.71 17.36
N THR A 252 17.50 -16.72 17.46
CA THR A 252 18.44 -16.28 16.43
C THR A 252 19.68 -15.62 17.06
N GLY A 253 20.61 -15.15 16.23
CA GLY A 253 21.91 -14.62 16.64
C GLY A 253 23.00 -15.67 16.73
N GLY A 254 24.25 -15.24 16.88
CA GLY A 254 25.41 -16.14 16.87
C GLY A 254 25.51 -17.08 18.08
N ASP A 255 24.90 -16.72 19.20
CA ASP A 255 24.83 -17.49 20.46
C ASP A 255 23.40 -17.90 20.83
N CYS A 256 22.44 -17.72 19.92
CA CYS A 256 21.01 -17.99 20.12
C CYS A 256 20.34 -17.23 21.29
N ASN A 257 20.91 -16.10 21.73
CA ASN A 257 20.35 -15.32 22.82
C ASN A 257 19.29 -14.29 22.36
N GLN A 258 19.02 -14.19 21.06
CA GLN A 258 18.03 -13.26 20.51
C GLN A 258 16.77 -13.99 20.08
N ARG A 259 15.62 -13.35 20.19
CA ARG A 259 14.34 -13.86 19.71
C ARG A 259 14.13 -13.50 18.23
N THR A 260 13.54 -14.43 17.50
CA THR A 260 12.98 -14.18 16.17
C THR A 260 11.64 -13.49 16.33
N CYS A 261 11.43 -12.38 15.62
CA CYS A 261 10.13 -11.71 15.61
C CYS A 261 9.21 -12.26 14.53
N PRO A 262 7.88 -12.15 14.71
CA PRO A 262 6.93 -12.61 13.74
C PRO A 262 7.02 -11.79 12.45
N LYS A 263 6.70 -12.46 11.33
CA LYS A 263 6.65 -11.83 10.02
C LYS A 263 5.21 -11.60 9.61
N GLY A 264 4.96 -10.48 8.95
CA GLY A 264 3.66 -10.11 8.39
C GLY A 264 3.84 -9.49 7.03
N ARG A 265 2.74 -9.24 6.30
CA ARG A 265 2.80 -8.50 5.03
C ARG A 265 3.44 -7.14 5.29
N SER A 266 4.47 -6.81 4.51
CA SER A 266 5.19 -5.55 4.65
C SER A 266 4.32 -4.36 4.24
N TRP A 267 4.37 -3.27 5.01
CA TRP A 267 3.71 -2.00 4.67
C TRP A 267 4.45 -1.20 3.59
N PHE A 268 5.77 -1.36 3.48
CA PHE A 268 6.63 -0.49 2.68
C PHE A 268 7.56 -1.25 1.72
N ASP A 269 7.21 -2.51 1.42
CA ASP A 269 7.93 -3.33 0.46
C ASP A 269 7.99 -2.66 -0.92
N ARG A 270 9.11 -2.87 -1.61
CA ARG A 270 9.27 -2.41 -2.98
C ARG A 270 8.55 -3.39 -3.90
N PRO A 271 7.89 -2.91 -4.97
CA PRO A 271 7.30 -3.81 -5.96
C PRO A 271 8.38 -4.71 -6.56
N GLY A 272 8.06 -6.00 -6.68
CA GLY A 272 8.93 -6.99 -7.28
C GLY A 272 9.09 -6.82 -8.79
N THR A 273 9.93 -7.66 -9.40
CA THR A 273 10.17 -7.65 -10.86
C THR A 273 9.01 -8.23 -11.67
N THR A 274 8.03 -8.86 -11.01
CA THR A 274 6.80 -9.37 -11.62
C THR A 274 5.63 -8.42 -11.39
N ALA A 275 4.77 -8.28 -12.40
CA ALA A 275 3.56 -7.46 -12.29
C ALA A 275 2.68 -7.90 -11.09
N ASP A 276 2.04 -6.93 -10.44
CA ASP A 276 1.13 -7.13 -9.32
C ASP A 276 1.76 -8.03 -8.22
N THR A 277 2.97 -7.70 -7.79
CA THR A 277 3.72 -8.41 -6.74
C THR A 277 4.39 -7.42 -5.80
N ALA A 278 3.92 -7.35 -4.56
CA ALA A 278 4.43 -6.50 -3.48
C ALA A 278 3.98 -7.07 -2.13
N HIS A 279 4.34 -6.43 -1.02
CA HIS A 279 3.96 -6.80 0.35
C HIS A 279 4.44 -8.19 0.78
N ALA A 280 5.68 -8.54 0.44
CA ALA A 280 6.31 -9.77 0.92
C ALA A 280 6.28 -9.84 2.46
N LEU A 281 6.38 -11.07 3.00
CA LEU A 281 6.44 -11.25 4.45
C LEU A 281 7.75 -10.69 5.01
N ALA A 282 7.65 -9.63 5.80
CA ALA A 282 8.77 -8.98 6.46
C ALA A 282 8.63 -9.06 7.98
N GLU A 283 9.76 -9.07 8.68
CA GLU A 283 9.78 -9.01 10.15
C GLU A 283 9.08 -7.74 10.61
N CYS A 284 8.12 -7.89 11.54
CA CYS A 284 7.31 -6.79 12.02
C CYS A 284 6.60 -5.97 10.93
N SER A 285 6.29 -6.61 9.78
CA SER A 285 5.60 -5.98 8.64
C SER A 285 6.29 -4.71 8.10
N ASP A 286 7.61 -4.56 8.30
CA ASP A 286 8.37 -3.32 8.02
C ASP A 286 7.77 -2.05 8.66
N ALA A 287 6.95 -2.18 9.70
CA ALA A 287 6.25 -1.06 10.33
C ALA A 287 6.50 -0.97 11.84
N GLY A 288 7.36 -1.83 12.37
CA GLY A 288 7.82 -1.81 13.75
C GLY A 288 9.24 -2.38 13.86
N ASP A 289 9.95 -2.02 14.93
CA ASP A 289 11.23 -2.62 15.23
C ASP A 289 11.04 -3.83 16.14
N CYS A 290 11.76 -4.91 15.85
CA CYS A 290 11.72 -6.14 16.64
C CYS A 290 12.36 -5.95 18.02
N ASP A 291 11.63 -6.21 19.10
CA ASP A 291 12.22 -6.39 20.44
C ASP A 291 12.83 -7.79 20.52
N ARG A 292 14.13 -7.88 20.21
CA ARG A 292 14.91 -9.13 20.21
C ARG A 292 14.95 -9.83 21.56
N THR A 293 14.59 -9.17 22.67
CA THR A 293 14.56 -9.82 23.98
C THR A 293 13.26 -10.60 24.21
N LYS A 294 12.16 -10.13 23.59
CA LYS A 294 10.82 -10.71 23.76
C LYS A 294 10.35 -11.50 22.54
N GLY A 295 10.79 -11.14 21.34
CA GLY A 295 10.27 -11.66 20.08
C GLY A 295 9.00 -10.95 19.62
N ASP A 296 8.75 -9.75 20.13
CA ASP A 296 7.54 -8.98 19.85
C ASP A 296 7.82 -7.79 18.93
N CYS A 297 6.81 -7.41 18.15
CA CYS A 297 6.82 -6.25 17.27
C CYS A 297 5.94 -5.14 17.87
N PRO A 298 6.47 -4.32 18.80
CA PRO A 298 5.70 -3.22 19.37
C PRO A 298 5.30 -2.24 18.27
N ALA A 299 3.99 -2.02 18.11
CA ALA A 299 3.48 -0.98 17.23
C ALA A 299 3.93 0.39 17.77
N ARG A 300 4.72 1.11 16.98
CA ARG A 300 5.35 2.38 17.41
C ARG A 300 4.39 3.58 17.40
N SER A 301 3.14 3.40 16.96
CA SER A 301 2.14 4.46 16.93
C SER A 301 0.84 3.99 17.58
N SER A 302 0.09 4.93 18.17
CA SER A 302 -1.22 4.68 18.76
C SER A 302 -2.30 4.24 17.75
N HIS A 303 -2.00 4.32 16.45
CA HIS A 303 -2.96 4.04 15.38
C HIS A 303 -2.66 2.72 14.67
N LEU A 304 -1.60 2.00 15.06
CA LEU A 304 -1.31 0.67 14.53
C LEU A 304 -1.58 -0.36 15.62
N SER A 305 -2.36 -1.38 15.29
CA SER A 305 -2.48 -2.58 16.13
C SER A 305 -2.05 -3.81 15.36
N GLY A 306 -1.44 -4.74 16.09
CA GLY A 306 -0.93 -5.98 15.55
C GLY A 306 -1.49 -7.16 16.33
N ALA A 307 -1.89 -8.21 15.62
CA ALA A 307 -2.21 -9.49 16.22
C ALA A 307 -1.58 -10.62 15.41
N LEU A 308 -1.19 -11.70 16.10
CA LEU A 308 -0.77 -12.92 15.41
C LEU A 308 -2.02 -13.66 14.92
N THR A 309 -2.04 -13.98 13.64
CA THR A 309 -3.02 -14.93 13.08
C THR A 309 -2.80 -16.32 13.66
N VAL A 310 -3.78 -17.21 13.48
CA VAL A 310 -3.67 -18.62 13.87
C VAL A 310 -2.49 -19.36 13.21
N SER A 311 -1.97 -18.82 12.09
CA SER A 311 -0.82 -19.35 11.37
C SER A 311 0.52 -18.72 11.80
N GLY A 312 0.54 -17.89 12.85
CA GLY A 312 1.75 -17.22 13.34
C GLY A 312 2.22 -16.04 12.49
N VAL A 313 1.44 -15.64 11.47
CA VAL A 313 1.70 -14.45 10.65
C VAL A 313 1.20 -13.22 11.39
N LEU A 314 2.04 -12.20 11.52
CA LEU A 314 1.66 -10.91 12.07
C LEU A 314 0.68 -10.23 11.12
N TRP A 315 -0.49 -9.88 11.63
CA TRP A 315 -1.43 -9.02 10.95
C TRP A 315 -1.43 -7.66 11.63
N LEU A 316 -0.75 -6.71 10.98
CA LEU A 316 -0.63 -5.33 11.43
C LEU A 316 -1.55 -4.44 10.60
N VAL A 317 -2.39 -3.67 11.27
CA VAL A 317 -3.42 -2.81 10.66
C VAL A 317 -3.38 -1.40 11.20
N VAL A 318 -3.84 -0.45 10.40
CA VAL A 318 -4.24 0.88 10.89
C VAL A 318 -5.60 0.75 11.54
N ASP A 319 -5.69 1.13 12.81
CA ASP A 319 -6.93 1.19 13.57
C ASP A 319 -7.78 2.38 13.19
N CYS A 320 -9.08 2.22 13.42
CA CYS A 320 -10.02 3.31 13.25
C CYS A 320 -9.78 4.41 14.29
N PRO A 321 -9.84 5.69 13.88
CA PRO A 321 -9.73 6.81 14.81
C PRO A 321 -10.77 6.70 15.94
N SER A 322 -10.31 6.86 17.19
CA SER A 322 -11.15 6.89 18.41
C SER A 322 -12.14 5.71 18.55
N ASP A 323 -11.84 4.55 17.96
CA ASP A 323 -12.77 3.41 17.87
C ASP A 323 -14.17 3.82 17.36
N CYS A 324 -14.18 4.67 16.34
CA CYS A 324 -15.39 5.25 15.75
C CYS A 324 -16.30 5.96 16.77
N SER A 325 -15.69 6.50 17.83
CA SER A 325 -16.34 7.24 18.92
C SER A 325 -17.51 6.49 19.58
N GLY A 326 -17.57 5.16 19.46
CA GLY A 326 -18.71 4.35 19.90
C GLY A 326 -19.99 4.54 19.07
N HIS A 327 -19.91 5.24 17.94
CA HIS A 327 -21.04 5.57 17.06
C HIS A 327 -20.86 5.05 15.64
N GLY A 328 -19.97 4.08 15.45
CA GLY A 328 -19.76 3.41 14.17
C GLY A 328 -19.20 2.01 14.34
N THR A 329 -18.97 1.36 13.20
CA THR A 329 -18.27 0.08 13.12
C THR A 329 -16.95 0.30 12.40
N CYS A 330 -15.86 -0.15 13.02
CA CYS A 330 -14.54 -0.15 12.40
C CYS A 330 -14.44 -1.27 11.36
N LEU A 331 -14.24 -0.91 10.09
CA LEU A 331 -14.26 -1.83 8.96
C LEU A 331 -13.01 -1.67 8.11
N THR A 332 -12.53 -2.75 7.51
CA THR A 332 -11.44 -2.69 6.52
C THR A 332 -11.90 -1.98 5.24
N MET A 333 -10.95 -1.53 4.41
CA MET A 333 -11.30 -0.91 3.11
C MET A 333 -12.14 -1.82 2.21
N GLU A 334 -11.90 -3.13 2.22
CA GLU A 334 -12.76 -4.10 1.53
C GLU A 334 -14.19 -4.11 2.06
N GLN A 335 -14.36 -4.13 3.38
CA GLN A 335 -15.67 -4.14 4.02
C GLN A 335 -16.41 -2.81 3.79
N LEU A 336 -15.69 -1.68 3.83
CA LEU A 336 -16.25 -0.37 3.51
C LEU A 336 -16.71 -0.29 2.06
N ALA A 337 -15.94 -0.81 1.11
CA ALA A 337 -16.35 -0.85 -0.30
C ALA A 337 -17.62 -1.67 -0.51
N LYS A 338 -17.75 -2.83 0.15
CA LYS A 338 -18.96 -3.66 0.12
C LYS A 338 -20.15 -2.97 0.80
N ALA A 339 -19.90 -2.15 1.81
CA ALA A 339 -20.91 -1.40 2.54
C ALA A 339 -21.25 -0.05 1.88
N ALA A 340 -20.55 0.34 0.81
CA ALA A 340 -20.72 1.63 0.17
C ALA A 340 -22.09 1.72 -0.51
N THR A 341 -22.77 2.84 -0.26
CA THR A 341 -24.06 3.15 -0.87
C THR A 341 -23.98 4.45 -1.65
N LEU A 342 -24.63 4.50 -2.81
CA LEU A 342 -24.92 5.74 -3.53
C LEU A 342 -26.42 5.94 -3.51
N ASN A 343 -26.86 7.11 -3.07
CA ASN A 343 -28.28 7.43 -2.99
C ASN A 343 -29.09 6.39 -2.17
N GLY A 344 -28.44 5.78 -1.17
CA GLY A 344 -29.00 4.72 -0.31
C GLY A 344 -29.04 3.32 -0.93
N GLU A 345 -28.60 3.12 -2.17
CA GLU A 345 -28.48 1.80 -2.77
C GLU A 345 -27.06 1.25 -2.65
N ALA A 346 -26.92 -0.04 -2.37
CA ALA A 346 -25.62 -0.70 -2.34
C ALA A 346 -24.98 -0.68 -3.73
N MET A 347 -23.73 -0.21 -3.81
CA MET A 347 -23.05 -0.01 -5.09
C MET A 347 -22.46 -1.28 -5.70
N GLY A 348 -22.40 -2.37 -4.93
CA GLY A 348 -21.74 -3.61 -5.37
C GLY A 348 -20.25 -3.43 -5.66
N TRP A 349 -19.65 -2.35 -5.16
CA TRP A 349 -18.23 -2.08 -5.33
C TRP A 349 -17.38 -3.06 -4.53
N SER A 350 -16.17 -3.29 -5.02
CA SER A 350 -15.16 -4.10 -4.36
C SER A 350 -13.85 -3.34 -4.31
N TYR A 351 -13.06 -3.59 -3.27
CA TYR A 351 -11.72 -3.06 -3.13
C TYR A 351 -10.75 -4.24 -3.06
N GLY A 352 -9.82 -4.31 -4.01
CA GLY A 352 -8.85 -5.41 -4.13
C GLY A 352 -9.36 -6.69 -4.85
N ALA A 353 -10.61 -6.75 -5.33
CA ALA A 353 -11.15 -7.94 -6.00
C ALA A 353 -11.12 -7.90 -7.54
N VAL A 354 -11.07 -6.71 -8.17
CA VAL A 354 -11.04 -6.55 -9.64
C VAL A 354 -10.17 -5.35 -10.06
N PRO A 355 -9.19 -5.50 -10.97
CA PRO A 355 -8.51 -6.73 -11.37
C PRO A 355 -7.35 -7.01 -10.41
N ASN A 356 -7.34 -8.21 -9.82
CA ASN A 356 -6.18 -8.88 -9.24
C ASN A 356 -5.75 -8.55 -7.79
N LYS A 357 -5.69 -9.65 -7.03
CA LYS A 357 -4.96 -9.92 -5.77
C LYS A 357 -5.23 -8.94 -4.64
N LYS A 358 -6.16 -9.31 -3.76
CA LYS A 358 -6.36 -8.63 -2.47
C LYS A 358 -5.02 -8.44 -1.75
N GLU A 359 -4.12 -9.41 -1.83
CA GLU A 359 -2.82 -9.41 -1.17
C GLU A 359 -1.81 -8.38 -1.71
N THR A 360 -2.09 -7.68 -2.82
CA THR A 360 -1.20 -6.64 -3.35
C THR A 360 -1.56 -5.23 -2.89
N TRP A 361 -2.65 -5.07 -2.15
CA TRP A 361 -3.13 -3.77 -1.70
C TRP A 361 -3.40 -3.75 -0.20
N ASP A 362 -3.70 -2.58 0.32
CA ASP A 362 -4.02 -2.27 1.72
C ASP A 362 -5.45 -2.65 2.13
N TYR A 363 -6.13 -3.50 1.36
CA TYR A 363 -7.56 -3.84 1.50
C TYR A 363 -7.98 -4.29 2.91
N ASP A 364 -7.10 -5.03 3.60
CA ASP A 364 -7.26 -5.54 4.96
C ASP A 364 -6.23 -4.98 5.94
N MET A 365 -5.39 -4.04 5.49
CA MET A 365 -4.36 -3.39 6.29
C MET A 365 -4.83 -2.02 6.77
N MET A 366 -5.64 -1.30 5.97
CA MET A 366 -6.29 -0.05 6.37
C MET A 366 -7.74 -0.25 6.79
N ARG A 367 -8.15 0.49 7.83
CA ARG A 367 -9.52 0.51 8.33
C ARG A 367 -10.05 1.94 8.43
N GLY A 368 -11.37 2.06 8.36
CA GLY A 368 -12.08 3.30 8.57
C GLY A 368 -13.46 3.07 9.20
N CYS A 369 -14.07 4.15 9.65
CA CYS A 369 -15.35 4.08 10.34
C CYS A 369 -16.53 4.12 9.39
N LYS A 370 -17.43 3.14 9.53
CA LYS A 370 -18.79 3.23 9.01
C LYS A 370 -19.70 3.75 10.11
N CYS A 371 -20.15 4.99 10.01
CA CYS A 371 -20.98 5.60 11.04
C CYS A 371 -22.39 5.01 11.10
N SER A 372 -22.92 4.96 12.30
CA SER A 372 -24.31 4.62 12.57
C SER A 372 -25.23 5.75 12.12
N ALA A 373 -26.50 5.45 11.89
CA ALA A 373 -27.48 6.46 11.50
C ALA A 373 -27.50 7.63 12.52
N GLY A 374 -27.50 8.86 12.01
CA GLY A 374 -27.43 10.08 12.83
C GLY A 374 -26.02 10.54 13.22
N TRP A 375 -24.99 9.82 12.79
CA TRP A 375 -23.58 10.18 13.02
C TRP A 375 -22.79 10.20 11.70
N GLU A 376 -21.78 11.07 11.65
CA GLU A 376 -20.93 11.31 10.50
C GLU A 376 -19.54 11.80 10.93
N GLY A 377 -18.70 12.11 9.94
CA GLY A 377 -17.29 12.44 10.16
C GLY A 377 -16.40 11.21 10.09
N HIS A 378 -15.09 11.43 10.05
CA HIS A 378 -14.10 10.37 9.84
C HIS A 378 -14.04 9.33 10.99
N ASP A 379 -14.43 9.75 12.19
CA ASP A 379 -14.39 8.97 13.45
C ASP A 379 -15.79 8.85 14.08
N CYS A 380 -16.84 9.23 13.34
CA CYS A 380 -18.23 9.23 13.78
C CYS A 380 -18.53 10.07 15.03
N SER A 381 -17.70 11.07 15.33
CA SER A 381 -17.89 11.97 16.48
C SER A 381 -18.92 13.08 16.22
N LEU A 382 -19.30 13.31 14.97
CA LEU A 382 -20.21 14.40 14.60
C LEU A 382 -21.63 13.87 14.44
N ARG A 383 -22.62 14.55 15.01
CA ARG A 383 -24.03 14.26 14.70
C ARG A 383 -24.39 14.79 13.32
N SER A 384 -25.11 13.98 12.56
CA SER A 384 -25.76 14.43 11.33
C SER A 384 -26.95 15.33 11.68
N CYS A 385 -27.17 16.36 10.86
CA CYS A 385 -28.33 17.24 10.98
C CYS A 385 -29.40 16.87 9.95
N PRO A 386 -30.67 17.26 10.19
CA PRO A 386 -31.72 17.14 9.21
C PRO A 386 -31.33 17.77 7.87
N THR A 387 -31.72 17.09 6.81
CA THR A 387 -31.63 17.56 5.43
C THR A 387 -33.01 18.00 4.96
N GLY A 388 -33.08 18.78 3.90
CA GLY A 388 -34.34 19.20 3.29
C GLY A 388 -34.18 20.08 2.07
N ASP A 389 -35.33 20.48 1.52
CA ASP A 389 -35.43 21.32 0.33
C ASP A 389 -35.15 22.77 0.69
N ASP A 390 -34.46 23.50 -0.18
CA ASP A 390 -34.26 24.94 -0.01
C ASP A 390 -35.52 25.68 -0.49
N PRO A 391 -36.28 26.32 0.41
CA PRO A 391 -37.57 26.91 0.04
C PRO A 391 -37.46 28.11 -0.90
N MET A 392 -36.25 28.61 -1.16
CA MET A 392 -36.03 29.71 -2.10
C MET A 392 -35.75 29.22 -3.52
N THR A 393 -35.46 27.94 -3.71
CA THR A 393 -35.32 27.38 -5.04
C THR A 393 -36.69 27.34 -5.71
N GLN A 394 -36.77 27.85 -6.93
CA GLN A 394 -38.04 27.99 -7.64
C GLN A 394 -38.24 26.87 -8.67
N ARG A 395 -39.52 26.56 -8.96
CA ARG A 395 -39.93 25.62 -10.03
C ARG A 395 -39.40 24.20 -9.85
N GLN A 396 -39.23 23.78 -8.59
CA GLN A 396 -38.83 22.42 -8.27
C GLN A 396 -40.00 21.45 -8.34
N GLN A 397 -39.69 20.17 -8.47
CA GLN A 397 -40.65 19.07 -8.54
C GLN A 397 -40.21 17.93 -7.62
N ASN A 398 -41.20 17.27 -7.04
CA ASN A 398 -40.99 16.02 -6.32
C ASN A 398 -40.62 14.90 -7.31
N GLU A 399 -39.86 13.91 -6.85
CA GLU A 399 -39.68 12.68 -7.60
C GLU A 399 -41.02 11.94 -7.72
N VAL A 400 -41.33 11.48 -8.94
CA VAL A 400 -42.48 10.63 -9.22
C VAL A 400 -42.02 9.41 -9.99
N GLN A 401 -42.15 8.24 -9.39
CA GLN A 401 -41.90 6.96 -10.05
C GLN A 401 -43.22 6.34 -10.48
N VAL A 402 -43.22 5.74 -11.68
CA VAL A 402 -44.42 5.14 -12.27
C VAL A 402 -44.24 3.64 -12.38
N LEU A 403 -45.18 2.91 -11.79
CA LEU A 403 -45.19 1.46 -11.71
C LEU A 403 -46.36 0.89 -12.52
N THR A 404 -46.09 -0.11 -13.35
CA THR A 404 -47.13 -0.96 -13.97
C THR A 404 -46.92 -2.40 -13.55
N CYS A 405 -48.01 -3.08 -13.20
CA CYS A 405 -47.99 -4.49 -12.81
C CYS A 405 -49.06 -5.27 -13.56
N ALA A 406 -48.66 -6.31 -14.29
CA ALA A 406 -49.57 -7.22 -14.98
C ALA A 406 -49.63 -8.59 -14.30
N GLY A 407 -50.85 -9.11 -14.15
CA GLY A 407 -51.12 -10.44 -13.59
C GLY A 407 -52.42 -10.51 -12.80
N SER A 408 -52.87 -11.73 -12.52
CA SER A 408 -54.14 -12.02 -11.83
C SER A 408 -53.99 -12.88 -10.57
N SER A 409 -52.76 -13.19 -10.18
CA SER A 409 -52.43 -13.94 -8.97
C SER A 409 -50.96 -13.71 -8.58
N GLY A 410 -50.58 -14.12 -7.37
CA GLY A 410 -49.22 -13.97 -6.86
C GLY A 410 -49.02 -12.73 -6.00
N PHE A 411 -47.75 -12.47 -5.70
CA PHE A 411 -47.32 -11.42 -4.78
C PHE A 411 -46.09 -10.70 -5.30
N PHE A 412 -45.87 -9.49 -4.81
CA PHE A 412 -44.67 -8.71 -5.07
C PHE A 412 -44.22 -8.00 -3.79
N SER A 413 -42.94 -7.67 -3.72
CA SER A 413 -42.40 -6.75 -2.71
C SER A 413 -41.66 -5.64 -3.42
N LEU A 414 -41.76 -4.42 -2.91
CA LEU A 414 -41.00 -3.27 -3.41
C LEU A 414 -39.82 -3.00 -2.49
N LYS A 415 -38.71 -2.56 -3.06
CA LYS A 415 -37.46 -2.27 -2.35
C LYS A 415 -37.00 -0.85 -2.69
N PHE A 416 -36.70 -0.07 -1.66
CA PHE A 416 -36.15 1.29 -1.76
C PHE A 416 -34.98 1.45 -0.80
N ARG A 417 -33.79 1.82 -1.31
CA ARG A 417 -32.59 2.06 -0.50
C ARG A 417 -32.30 0.95 0.50
N GLU A 418 -32.23 -0.29 0.00
CA GLU A 418 -32.02 -1.51 0.79
C GLU A 418 -33.14 -1.93 1.76
N ALA A 419 -34.19 -1.12 1.95
CA ALA A 419 -35.37 -1.51 2.72
C ALA A 419 -36.45 -2.13 1.81
N THR A 420 -37.05 -3.24 2.24
CA THR A 420 -38.04 -3.98 1.44
C THR A 420 -39.39 -4.01 2.17
N THR A 421 -40.48 -3.76 1.43
CA THR A 421 -41.84 -3.88 1.96
C THR A 421 -42.14 -5.33 2.36
N PRO A 422 -43.13 -5.56 3.25
CA PRO A 422 -43.76 -6.87 3.35
C PRO A 422 -44.30 -7.34 1.98
N GLN A 423 -44.57 -8.63 1.86
CA GLN A 423 -45.14 -9.23 0.66
C GLN A 423 -46.56 -8.70 0.41
N LEU A 424 -46.79 -8.10 -0.75
CA LEU A 424 -48.05 -7.51 -1.18
C LEU A 424 -48.73 -8.41 -2.20
N ALA A 425 -50.02 -8.68 -2.03
CA ALA A 425 -50.80 -9.44 -3.01
C ALA A 425 -50.98 -8.65 -4.32
N PHE A 426 -51.12 -9.34 -5.45
CA PHE A 426 -51.37 -8.69 -6.76
C PHE A 426 -52.55 -7.70 -6.74
N ASN A 427 -53.57 -7.97 -5.92
CA ASN A 427 -54.76 -7.14 -5.76
C ASN A 427 -54.67 -6.17 -4.56
N ALA A 428 -53.47 -5.84 -4.08
CA ALA A 428 -53.27 -4.93 -2.96
C ALA A 428 -53.99 -3.59 -3.20
N PRO A 429 -54.86 -3.16 -2.27
CA PRO A 429 -55.53 -1.87 -2.38
C PRO A 429 -54.53 -0.73 -2.14
N LEU A 430 -54.85 0.45 -2.68
CA LEU A 430 -53.99 1.63 -2.65
C LEU A 430 -53.48 1.94 -1.23
N ALA A 431 -54.36 1.95 -0.23
CA ALA A 431 -53.99 2.25 1.15
C ALA A 431 -52.99 1.23 1.73
N THR A 432 -53.10 -0.05 1.34
CA THR A 432 -52.15 -1.09 1.77
C THR A 432 -50.79 -0.90 1.11
N LEU A 433 -50.76 -0.57 -0.19
CA LEU A 433 -49.50 -0.29 -0.88
C LEU A 433 -48.81 0.96 -0.31
N GLN A 434 -49.55 2.06 -0.13
CA GLN A 434 -49.00 3.28 0.45
C GLN A 434 -48.48 3.05 1.87
N GLY A 435 -49.29 2.45 2.74
CA GLY A 435 -48.87 2.15 4.11
C GLY A 435 -47.65 1.22 4.19
N ALA A 436 -47.52 0.27 3.26
CA ALA A 436 -46.35 -0.62 3.21
C ALA A 436 -45.07 0.10 2.79
N LEU A 437 -45.16 1.08 1.88
CA LEU A 437 -44.01 1.90 1.47
C LEU A 437 -43.64 2.94 2.53
N GLU A 438 -44.61 3.63 3.12
CA GLU A 438 -44.38 4.63 4.19
C GLU A 438 -43.85 3.99 5.48
N ALA A 439 -44.09 2.69 5.70
CA ALA A 439 -43.48 1.94 6.80
C ALA A 439 -41.98 1.70 6.62
N LEU A 440 -41.42 1.92 5.41
CA LEU A 440 -39.98 1.87 5.19
C LEU A 440 -39.33 3.14 5.72
N SER A 441 -38.39 2.99 6.66
CA SER A 441 -37.63 4.12 7.23
C SER A 441 -36.89 4.99 6.21
N THR A 442 -36.72 4.51 4.97
CA THR A 442 -35.99 5.19 3.90
C THR A 442 -36.87 6.05 2.98
N VAL A 443 -38.20 5.96 3.09
CA VAL A 443 -39.14 6.50 2.09
C VAL A 443 -39.83 7.80 2.53
N GLY A 444 -40.12 7.96 3.83
CA GLY A 444 -40.89 9.11 4.33
C GLY A 444 -42.36 9.08 3.89
N ARG A 445 -42.98 10.26 3.76
CA ARG A 445 -44.38 10.40 3.31
C ARG A 445 -44.48 10.34 1.78
N LEU A 446 -45.55 9.73 1.30
CA LEU A 446 -45.81 9.51 -0.12
C LEU A 446 -47.22 9.91 -0.51
N LEU A 447 -47.42 10.09 -1.81
CA LEU A 447 -48.75 10.07 -2.43
C LEU A 447 -48.79 8.96 -3.48
N VAL A 448 -49.62 7.93 -3.22
CA VAL A 448 -49.86 6.85 -4.18
C VAL A 448 -51.21 7.06 -4.86
N SER A 449 -51.26 6.88 -6.18
CA SER A 449 -52.50 6.93 -6.97
C SER A 449 -52.57 5.82 -8.00
N TYR A 450 -53.78 5.29 -8.23
CA TYR A 450 -54.08 4.29 -9.26
C TYR A 450 -54.85 4.96 -10.40
N SER A 451 -54.43 4.74 -11.64
CA SER A 451 -55.15 5.27 -12.80
C SER A 451 -56.49 4.58 -13.04
N SER A 452 -56.64 3.32 -12.60
CA SER A 452 -57.87 2.56 -12.77
C SER A 452 -58.02 1.42 -11.74
N GLY A 453 -59.26 1.17 -11.32
CA GLY A 453 -59.59 0.05 -10.44
C GLY A 453 -59.11 0.21 -8.99
N ALA A 454 -59.19 -0.88 -8.23
CA ALA A 454 -58.83 -0.93 -6.80
C ALA A 454 -57.65 -1.87 -6.50
N SER A 455 -57.07 -2.50 -7.53
CA SER A 455 -56.02 -3.51 -7.41
C SER A 455 -54.71 -2.97 -7.97
N ALA A 456 -53.58 -3.25 -7.31
CA ALA A 456 -52.25 -2.87 -7.81
C ALA A 456 -51.98 -3.43 -9.22
N CYS A 457 -52.15 -4.73 -9.40
CA CYS A 457 -51.96 -5.42 -10.67
C CYS A 457 -53.30 -5.70 -11.36
N THR A 458 -53.32 -5.61 -12.69
CA THR A 458 -54.44 -6.05 -13.53
C THR A 458 -53.95 -7.05 -14.56
N ALA A 459 -54.83 -7.90 -15.11
CA ALA A 459 -54.42 -8.93 -16.07
C ALA A 459 -53.65 -8.37 -17.28
N SER A 460 -53.97 -7.15 -17.71
CA SER A 460 -53.34 -6.45 -18.83
C SER A 460 -52.25 -5.44 -18.43
N GLY A 461 -52.03 -5.20 -17.13
CA GLY A 461 -51.14 -4.14 -16.66
C GLY A 461 -51.64 -2.72 -16.94
N SER A 462 -52.95 -2.55 -17.13
CA SER A 462 -53.60 -1.27 -17.43
C SER A 462 -53.62 -0.28 -16.27
N ASN A 463 -53.51 -0.77 -15.03
CA ASN A 463 -53.41 0.12 -13.87
C ASN A 463 -52.01 0.71 -13.79
N VAL A 464 -51.94 2.03 -13.86
CA VAL A 464 -50.71 2.81 -13.71
C VAL A 464 -50.69 3.32 -12.29
N ILE A 465 -49.72 2.86 -11.52
CA ILE A 465 -49.49 3.25 -10.15
C ILE A 465 -48.48 4.39 -10.15
N ARG A 466 -48.91 5.56 -9.67
CA ARG A 466 -48.07 6.74 -9.55
C ARG A 466 -47.64 6.89 -8.09
N ILE A 467 -46.34 6.95 -7.83
CA ILE A 467 -45.76 7.07 -6.50
C ILE A 467 -44.96 8.37 -6.46
N GLU A 468 -45.49 9.38 -5.77
CA GLU A 468 -44.84 10.68 -5.57
C GLU A 468 -44.21 10.76 -4.17
N PHE A 469 -42.94 11.13 -4.10
CA PHE A 469 -42.20 11.28 -2.85
C PHE A 469 -42.37 12.69 -2.28
N LEU A 470 -43.03 12.82 -1.13
CA LEU A 470 -43.42 14.13 -0.59
C LEU A 470 -42.42 14.71 0.41
N THR A 471 -41.63 13.87 1.08
CA THR A 471 -40.66 14.32 2.10
C THR A 471 -39.27 13.75 1.92
N THR A 472 -39.03 13.05 0.81
CA THR A 472 -37.72 12.51 0.44
C THR A 472 -37.36 13.14 -0.88
N PHE A 473 -36.40 14.05 -0.86
CA PHE A 473 -36.09 14.90 -2.03
C PHE A 473 -34.85 14.44 -2.78
N GLY A 474 -34.61 15.11 -3.90
CA GLY A 474 -33.55 14.80 -4.86
C GLY A 474 -34.02 13.89 -5.99
N ASP A 475 -33.07 13.60 -6.86
CA ASP A 475 -33.15 12.56 -7.89
C ASP A 475 -32.99 11.20 -7.20
N LEU A 476 -34.09 10.46 -7.02
CA LEU A 476 -34.11 9.24 -6.19
C LEU A 476 -33.83 7.99 -7.03
N PRO A 477 -33.21 6.94 -6.45
CA PRO A 477 -32.98 5.73 -7.21
C PRO A 477 -34.32 5.04 -7.55
N PRO A 478 -34.42 4.33 -8.69
CA PRO A 478 -35.61 3.58 -9.02
C PRO A 478 -35.95 2.54 -7.93
N LEU A 479 -37.22 2.44 -7.58
CA LEU A 479 -37.74 1.33 -6.80
C LEU A 479 -37.38 -0.01 -7.49
N ARG A 480 -36.93 -0.98 -6.69
CA ARG A 480 -36.68 -2.35 -7.14
C ARG A 480 -37.82 -3.26 -6.67
N TRP A 481 -37.89 -4.46 -7.22
CA TRP A 481 -38.95 -5.40 -6.87
C TRP A 481 -38.47 -6.83 -6.80
N VAL A 482 -39.20 -7.63 -6.02
CA VAL A 482 -39.10 -9.09 -5.99
C VAL A 482 -40.48 -9.65 -6.29
N LEU A 483 -40.56 -10.61 -7.20
CA LEU A 483 -41.81 -11.26 -7.59
C LEU A 483 -41.88 -12.67 -7.00
N ASP A 484 -43.07 -13.04 -6.56
CA ASP A 484 -43.42 -14.40 -6.14
C ASP A 484 -44.73 -14.81 -6.84
N GLY A 485 -44.59 -15.53 -7.95
CA GLY A 485 -45.68 -15.94 -8.83
C GLY A 485 -45.60 -15.35 -10.24
N ALA A 486 -46.70 -15.45 -10.97
CA ALA A 486 -46.79 -15.09 -12.40
C ALA A 486 -47.17 -13.61 -12.61
N LEU A 487 -46.41 -12.70 -11.98
CA LEU A 487 -46.53 -11.26 -12.20
C LEU A 487 -45.47 -10.77 -13.18
N THR A 488 -45.76 -9.69 -13.89
CA THR A 488 -44.74 -8.87 -14.57
C THR A 488 -44.86 -7.44 -14.06
N LEU A 489 -43.71 -6.80 -13.82
CA LEU A 489 -43.66 -5.53 -13.13
C LEU A 489 -42.60 -4.65 -13.79
N ALA A 490 -42.93 -3.39 -14.02
CA ALA A 490 -42.05 -2.43 -14.67
C ALA A 490 -42.14 -1.08 -13.95
N ILE A 491 -40.99 -0.45 -13.77
CA ILE A 491 -40.87 0.87 -13.14
C ILE A 491 -40.23 1.82 -14.14
N SER A 492 -40.88 2.97 -14.30
CA SER A 492 -40.45 4.08 -15.15
C SER A 492 -40.05 5.26 -14.26
N VAL A 493 -38.91 5.86 -14.58
CA VAL A 493 -38.29 7.01 -13.89
C VAL A 493 -37.87 8.06 -14.92
N ASP A 494 -37.35 9.20 -14.48
CA ASP A 494 -36.70 10.20 -15.34
C ASP A 494 -37.53 10.73 -16.53
N GLY A 495 -38.83 10.95 -16.35
CA GLY A 495 -39.72 11.50 -17.39
C GLY A 495 -40.38 10.45 -18.30
N VAL A 496 -40.05 9.17 -18.13
CA VAL A 496 -40.63 8.07 -18.91
C VAL A 496 -42.02 7.68 -18.38
N ALA A 497 -42.98 7.45 -19.28
CA ALA A 497 -44.34 7.03 -18.94
C ALA A 497 -45.05 7.98 -17.93
N GLY A 498 -44.68 9.26 -17.97
CA GLY A 498 -45.19 10.27 -17.07
C GLY A 498 -44.54 10.28 -15.70
N SER A 499 -43.45 9.55 -15.43
CA SER A 499 -42.62 9.78 -14.23
C SER A 499 -42.03 11.20 -14.24
N VAL A 500 -41.49 11.63 -13.11
CA VAL A 500 -40.88 12.95 -12.94
C VAL A 500 -39.59 12.78 -12.18
N ARG A 501 -38.50 13.32 -12.73
CA ARG A 501 -37.22 13.41 -12.02
C ARG A 501 -37.31 14.50 -10.96
N GLY A 502 -37.02 14.15 -9.72
CA GLY A 502 -37.01 15.06 -8.59
C GLY A 502 -35.92 16.12 -8.75
N THR A 503 -36.28 17.37 -8.49
CA THR A 503 -35.36 18.53 -8.58
C THR A 503 -35.24 19.31 -7.28
N LYS A 504 -36.02 18.94 -6.26
CA LYS A 504 -35.84 19.46 -4.90
C LYS A 504 -34.49 19.07 -4.31
N GLU A 505 -33.90 19.95 -3.52
CA GLU A 505 -32.66 19.62 -2.83
C GLU A 505 -32.94 18.72 -1.61
N GLU A 506 -31.97 17.90 -1.25
CA GLU A 506 -31.92 17.22 0.06
C GLU A 506 -30.69 17.73 0.82
N ALA A 507 -30.67 19.04 1.03
CA ALA A 507 -29.51 19.77 1.55
C ALA A 507 -29.52 19.83 3.08
N LYS A 508 -28.33 19.73 3.70
CA LYS A 508 -28.17 19.89 5.15
C LYS A 508 -28.75 21.24 5.59
N CYS A 509 -29.67 21.19 6.55
CA CYS A 509 -30.39 22.37 7.05
C CYS A 509 -31.02 23.22 5.91
N SER A 510 -31.50 22.57 4.84
CA SER A 510 -32.15 23.23 3.70
C SER A 510 -31.35 24.39 3.09
N ASN A 511 -30.01 24.40 3.24
CA ASN A 511 -29.15 25.55 2.93
C ASN A 511 -29.55 26.87 3.62
N ARG A 512 -30.39 26.81 4.66
CA ARG A 512 -30.96 27.93 5.41
C ARG A 512 -30.67 27.84 6.90
N GLY A 513 -29.68 27.05 7.28
CA GLY A 513 -29.19 26.98 8.65
C GLY A 513 -27.76 26.48 8.72
N VAL A 514 -27.22 26.49 9.94
CA VAL A 514 -25.92 25.90 10.27
C VAL A 514 -26.16 24.70 11.17
N CYS A 515 -25.58 23.56 10.80
CA CYS A 515 -25.65 22.34 11.59
C CYS A 515 -24.81 22.45 12.86
N ASN A 516 -25.41 22.27 14.03
CA ASN A 516 -24.68 22.05 15.27
C ASN A 516 -24.36 20.54 15.39
N HIS A 517 -23.14 20.16 15.05
CA HIS A 517 -22.71 18.76 15.07
C HIS A 517 -22.60 18.14 16.47
N LEU A 518 -22.70 18.92 17.55
CA LEU A 518 -22.75 18.38 18.91
C LEU A 518 -24.16 17.88 19.26
N THR A 519 -25.19 18.55 18.76
CA THR A 519 -26.61 18.25 19.07
C THR A 519 -27.35 17.58 17.91
N GLY A 520 -26.85 17.70 16.68
CA GLY A 520 -27.54 17.25 15.46
C GLY A 520 -28.70 18.17 15.06
N VAL A 521 -28.76 19.39 15.59
CA VAL A 521 -29.86 20.34 15.36
C VAL A 521 -29.40 21.45 14.42
N CYS A 522 -30.25 21.81 13.45
CA CYS A 522 -30.02 22.96 12.59
C CYS A 522 -30.38 24.26 13.31
N ARG A 523 -29.44 25.20 13.34
CA ARG A 523 -29.70 26.59 13.75
C ARG A 523 -30.08 27.40 12.52
N CYS A 524 -31.36 27.73 12.40
CA CYS A 524 -31.90 28.39 11.21
C CYS A 524 -31.49 29.86 11.10
N ALA A 525 -31.25 30.29 9.86
CA ALA A 525 -31.02 31.69 9.53
C ALA A 525 -32.30 32.51 9.76
N TYR A 526 -32.15 33.83 9.89
CA TYR A 526 -33.27 34.73 10.12
C TYR A 526 -34.34 34.60 9.01
N GLY A 527 -35.61 34.47 9.41
CA GLY A 527 -36.75 34.29 8.50
C GLY A 527 -36.98 32.85 8.05
N PHE A 528 -36.25 31.88 8.61
CA PHE A 528 -36.43 30.46 8.33
C PHE A 528 -36.64 29.68 9.63
N THR A 529 -37.53 28.69 9.56
CA THR A 529 -37.80 27.76 10.65
C THR A 529 -38.02 26.35 10.11
N SER A 530 -38.25 25.41 11.01
CA SER A 530 -38.48 24.01 10.71
C SER A 530 -39.70 23.79 9.81
N SER A 531 -39.56 22.92 8.82
CA SER A 531 -40.62 22.62 7.86
C SER A 531 -41.30 21.28 8.11
N ASP A 532 -42.42 21.06 7.43
CA ASP A 532 -43.02 19.74 7.25
C ASP A 532 -42.52 19.01 5.99
N GLY A 533 -41.64 19.63 5.20
CA GLY A 533 -41.15 19.13 3.91
C GLY A 533 -42.09 19.36 2.71
N VAL A 534 -43.34 19.77 2.91
CA VAL A 534 -44.28 20.06 1.81
C VAL A 534 -44.60 21.56 1.67
N GLY A 535 -43.72 22.40 2.23
CA GLY A 535 -43.79 23.86 2.14
C GLY A 535 -44.55 24.53 3.30
N GLY A 536 -44.97 23.76 4.31
CA GLY A 536 -45.56 24.26 5.55
C GLY A 536 -44.57 24.29 6.71
N GLU A 537 -44.99 24.92 7.81
CA GLU A 537 -44.32 24.83 9.11
C GLU A 537 -44.46 23.40 9.67
N GLY A 538 -43.40 22.87 10.28
CA GLY A 538 -43.42 21.54 10.87
C GLY A 538 -42.22 21.27 11.79
N ASP A 539 -42.02 20.02 12.17
CA ASP A 539 -41.05 19.61 13.21
C ASP A 539 -39.79 18.91 12.67
N ARG A 540 -39.51 18.98 11.36
CA ARG A 540 -38.36 18.29 10.75
C ARG A 540 -37.00 18.82 11.23
N GLY A 541 -36.95 20.04 11.74
CA GLY A 541 -35.74 20.71 12.21
C GLY A 541 -34.77 21.08 11.09
N ASP A 542 -35.25 21.26 9.86
CA ASP A 542 -34.43 21.39 8.65
C ASP A 542 -34.26 22.84 8.15
N CYS A 543 -34.93 23.83 8.75
CA CYS A 543 -34.92 25.21 8.26
C CYS A 543 -35.56 25.42 6.88
N GLY A 544 -36.41 24.48 6.44
CA GLY A 544 -37.04 24.49 5.13
C GLY A 544 -38.29 25.35 5.00
N TYR A 545 -38.74 26.05 6.06
CA TYR A 545 -39.96 26.87 6.01
C TYR A 545 -39.62 28.36 6.11
N VAL A 546 -40.18 29.17 5.21
CA VAL A 546 -40.02 30.64 5.21
C VAL A 546 -41.08 31.27 6.11
N GLU A 547 -40.65 31.94 7.17
CA GLU A 547 -41.56 32.63 8.07
C GLU A 547 -42.20 33.86 7.39
N PRO A 548 -43.52 34.07 7.51
CA PRO A 548 -44.17 35.29 7.04
C PRO A 548 -43.67 36.52 7.82
N LEU A 549 -43.25 37.57 7.11
CA LEU A 549 -42.61 38.81 7.59
C LEU A 549 -43.32 39.63 8.69
N TYR A 550 -44.47 39.20 9.23
CA TYR A 550 -45.37 40.08 10.01
C TYR A 550 -45.56 39.77 11.50
N LEU A 551 -44.93 38.76 12.10
CA LEU A 551 -45.09 38.50 13.53
C LEU A 551 -43.77 38.16 14.20
N THR A 552 -43.58 38.69 15.41
CA THR A 552 -42.49 38.39 16.35
C THR A 552 -42.29 36.88 16.43
N SER A 553 -41.29 36.35 15.72
CA SER A 553 -41.29 34.94 15.35
C SER A 553 -40.78 34.01 16.44
N ALA A 554 -41.39 32.81 16.50
CA ALA A 554 -40.96 31.73 17.39
C ALA A 554 -39.52 31.27 17.08
N GLY A 555 -39.07 31.36 15.81
CA GLY A 555 -37.69 31.13 15.43
C GLY A 555 -36.69 32.12 16.07
N MET A 556 -37.13 33.35 16.37
CA MET A 556 -36.32 34.34 17.09
C MET A 556 -36.07 33.93 18.56
N GLN A 557 -37.05 33.28 19.20
CA GLN A 557 -36.91 32.77 20.57
C GLN A 557 -36.15 31.43 20.62
N ALA A 558 -36.33 30.55 19.63
CA ALA A 558 -35.62 29.28 19.55
C ALA A 558 -34.11 29.43 19.27
N ASN A 559 -33.69 30.52 18.61
CA ASN A 559 -32.28 30.82 18.33
C ASN A 559 -31.54 31.54 19.49
N GLN A 560 -32.23 31.92 20.58
CA GLN A 560 -31.65 32.56 21.77
C GLN A 560 -31.26 31.58 22.88
N VAL A 561 -31.52 30.29 22.70
CA VAL A 561 -31.14 29.18 23.59
C VAL A 561 -30.26 28.21 22.82
#